data_AF-A0A7V6QMV2-F1
#
_entry.id   AF-A0A7V6QMV2-F1
#
_cell.length_a   1.000
_cell.length_b   1.000
_cell.length_c   1.000
_cell.angle_alpha   90.00
_cell.angle_beta   90.00
_cell.angle_gamma   90.00
#
_symmetry.space_group_name_H-M   'P 1'
#
loop_
_entity.id
_entity.type
_entity.pdbx_description
1 polymer ?
#
loop_
_entity_poly.entity_id
_entity_poly.type
_entity_poly.pdbx_seq_one_letter_code
_entity_poly.pdbx_strand_id
1 'polypeptide(L)'
;MVSFRIGIIVFIVVFLLFFYFVYKAEKNKQNNPFFITFVVSLTFGLLISFLVMALIYLFSGSAKLMDVLFNFEITQKQIFYLSVSYLIYNVLFEGIIFIIIKQMFMDNNFVNIVGVSLLRFIVLLGIGAFLSINKFGNIIIALGIIIVTYMLEYVSKGIETKHK
;
A
#
# COMPACT_ATOMS: atom_id res chain seq x y z
N MET A 1 -20.70 -4.69 -6.91
CA MET A 1 -21.06 -5.97 -6.26
C MET A 1 -19.90 -6.64 -5.51
N VAL A 2 -18.69 -6.73 -6.07
CA VAL A 2 -17.56 -7.44 -5.43
C VAL A 2 -17.12 -6.79 -4.10
N SER A 3 -16.98 -5.47 -4.03
CA SER A 3 -16.57 -4.76 -2.80
C SER A 3 -17.55 -4.94 -1.64
N PHE A 4 -18.85 -5.02 -1.92
CA PHE A 4 -19.88 -5.26 -0.91
C PHE A 4 -19.79 -6.66 -0.31
N ARG A 5 -19.53 -7.68 -1.15
CA ARG A 5 -19.32 -9.07 -0.69
C ARG A 5 -18.07 -9.19 0.18
N ILE A 6 -16.98 -8.51 -0.19
CA ILE A 6 -15.74 -8.47 0.60
C ILE A 6 -16.01 -7.84 1.97
N GLY A 7 -16.74 -6.73 2.03
CA GLY A 7 -17.11 -6.08 3.29
C GLY A 7 -17.91 -7.00 4.23
N ILE A 8 -18.86 -7.76 3.69
CA ILE A 8 -19.65 -8.74 4.47
C ILE A 8 -18.76 -9.86 5.02
N ILE A 9 -17.85 -10.40 4.19
CA ILE A 9 -16.94 -11.48 4.61
C ILE A 9 -16.02 -10.98 5.73
N VAL A 10 -15.42 -9.80 5.56
CA VAL A 10 -14.58 -9.17 6.59
C VAL A 10 -15.38 -8.94 7.87
N PHE A 11 -16.60 -8.45 7.76
CA PHE A 11 -17.49 -8.26 8.91
C PHE A 11 -17.74 -9.56 9.67
N ILE A 12 -18.14 -10.63 8.98
CA ILE A 12 -18.42 -11.92 9.61
C ILE A 12 -17.17 -12.47 10.31
N VAL A 13 -16.01 -12.43 9.66
CA VAL A 13 -14.76 -12.94 10.21
C VAL A 13 -14.34 -12.15 11.45
N VAL A 14 -14.34 -10.82 11.38
CA VAL A 14 -13.94 -9.96 12.49
C VAL A 14 -14.95 -10.06 13.63
N PHE A 15 -16.25 -10.07 13.32
CA PHE A 15 -17.31 -10.26 14.31
C PHE A 15 -17.12 -11.57 15.07
N LEU A 16 -16.91 -12.70 14.39
CA LEU A 16 -16.70 -13.99 15.03
C LEU A 16 -15.42 -14.02 15.88
N LEU A 17 -14.34 -13.37 15.42
CA LEU A 17 -13.11 -13.23 16.18
C LEU A 17 -13.34 -12.49 17.50
N PHE A 18 -13.94 -11.30 17.44
CA PHE A 18 -14.24 -10.51 18.64
C PHE A 18 -15.26 -11.22 19.53
N PHE A 19 -16.25 -11.87 18.94
CA PHE A 19 -17.23 -12.66 19.68
C PHE A 19 -16.56 -13.77 20.47
N TYR A 20 -15.65 -14.53 19.85
CA TYR A 20 -14.88 -15.55 20.54
C TYR A 20 -13.99 -14.97 21.65
N PHE A 21 -13.26 -13.88 21.38
CA PHE A 21 -12.37 -13.26 22.36
C PHE A 21 -13.12 -12.69 23.57
N VAL A 22 -14.20 -11.95 23.33
CA VAL A 22 -14.99 -11.32 24.40
C VAL A 22 -15.76 -12.38 25.17
N TYR A 23 -16.32 -13.39 24.50
CA TYR A 23 -17.00 -14.50 25.17
C TYR A 23 -16.05 -15.26 26.10
N LYS A 24 -14.83 -15.55 25.63
CA LYS A 24 -13.80 -16.21 26.46
C LYS A 24 -13.40 -15.36 27.67
N ALA A 25 -13.33 -14.04 27.51
CA ALA A 25 -13.00 -13.11 28.58
C ALA A 25 -14.13 -12.95 29.62
N GLU A 26 -15.40 -13.04 29.19
CA GLU A 26 -16.56 -12.86 30.06
C GLU A 26 -17.13 -14.16 30.63
N LYS A 27 -16.73 -15.34 30.12
CA LYS A 27 -17.24 -16.66 30.56
C LYS A 27 -17.16 -16.91 32.07
N ASN A 28 -16.24 -16.27 32.78
CA ASN A 28 -16.04 -16.43 34.22
C ASN A 28 -16.76 -15.36 35.07
N LYS A 29 -17.53 -14.45 34.47
CA LYS A 29 -18.28 -13.41 35.18
C LYS A 29 -19.76 -13.81 35.32
N GLN A 30 -20.37 -13.52 36.47
CA GLN A 30 -21.74 -13.92 36.84
C GLN A 30 -22.86 -13.20 36.05
N ASN A 31 -22.55 -12.10 35.37
CA ASN A 31 -23.54 -11.35 34.60
C ASN A 31 -23.70 -11.91 33.20
N ASN A 32 -24.95 -11.87 32.70
CA ASN A 32 -25.42 -12.40 31.42
C ASN A 32 -24.46 -12.07 30.25
N PRO A 33 -23.46 -12.93 30.00
CA PRO A 33 -22.25 -12.55 29.27
C PRO A 33 -22.52 -12.45 27.78
N PHE A 34 -23.61 -13.08 27.32
CA PHE A 34 -23.96 -13.17 25.92
C PHE A 34 -24.36 -11.83 25.32
N PHE A 35 -25.17 -11.03 26.02
CA PHE A 35 -25.64 -9.74 25.49
C PHE A 35 -24.49 -8.74 25.37
N ILE A 36 -23.66 -8.64 26.40
CA ILE A 36 -22.49 -7.75 26.41
C ILE A 36 -21.49 -8.19 25.35
N THR A 37 -21.19 -9.49 25.29
CA THR A 37 -20.34 -10.08 24.24
C THR A 37 -20.85 -9.75 22.84
N PHE A 38 -22.15 -9.90 22.60
CA PHE A 38 -22.75 -9.64 21.31
C PHE A 38 -22.63 -8.17 20.91
N VAL A 39 -23.01 -7.23 21.79
CA VAL A 39 -22.99 -5.79 21.50
C VAL A 39 -21.56 -5.30 21.25
N VAL A 40 -20.60 -5.71 22.08
CA VAL A 40 -19.19 -5.31 21.93
C VAL A 40 -18.64 -5.84 20.61
N SER A 41 -18.86 -7.12 20.31
CA SER A 41 -18.35 -7.75 19.10
C SER A 41 -18.99 -7.20 17.83
N LEU A 42 -20.29 -6.87 17.89
CA LEU A 42 -21.01 -6.21 16.80
C LEU A 42 -20.42 -4.83 16.53
N THR A 43 -20.17 -4.05 17.59
CA THR A 43 -19.61 -2.70 17.48
C THR A 43 -18.22 -2.72 16.86
N PHE A 44 -17.31 -3.56 17.39
CA PHE A 44 -15.95 -3.69 16.83
C PHE A 44 -15.95 -4.29 15.42
N GLY A 45 -16.80 -5.28 15.17
CA GLY A 45 -16.97 -5.86 13.84
C GLY A 45 -17.39 -4.83 12.81
N LEU A 46 -18.41 -4.01 13.11
CA LEU A 46 -18.86 -2.93 12.22
C LEU A 46 -17.78 -1.87 12.03
N LEU A 47 -17.11 -1.44 13.09
CA LEU A 47 -16.10 -0.38 13.05
C LEU A 47 -14.90 -0.77 12.18
N ILE A 48 -14.36 -1.98 12.37
CA ILE A 48 -13.26 -2.50 11.57
C ILE A 48 -13.69 -2.71 10.12
N SER A 49 -14.89 -3.24 9.90
CA SER A 49 -15.40 -3.45 8.54
C SER A 49 -15.59 -2.12 7.80
N PHE A 50 -16.07 -1.09 8.49
CA PHE A 50 -16.19 0.25 7.93
C PHE A 50 -14.83 0.82 7.54
N LEU A 51 -13.81 0.69 8.40
CA LEU A 51 -12.43 1.08 8.10
C LEU A 51 -11.88 0.38 6.86
N VAL A 52 -12.02 -0.96 6.79
CA VAL A 52 -11.55 -1.75 5.65
C VAL A 52 -12.29 -1.35 4.37
N MET A 53 -13.61 -1.16 4.45
CA MET A 53 -14.43 -0.73 3.31
C MET A 53 -14.04 0.67 2.84
N ALA A 54 -13.77 1.60 3.77
CA ALA A 54 -13.31 2.95 3.46
C ALA A 54 -11.94 2.93 2.75
N LEU A 55 -11.01 2.09 3.21
CA LEU A 55 -9.72 1.88 2.55
C LEU A 55 -9.90 1.31 1.14
N ILE A 56 -10.70 0.25 0.98
CA ILE A 56 -10.99 -0.33 -0.35
C ILE A 56 -11.59 0.73 -1.28
N TYR A 57 -12.48 1.58 -0.76
CA TYR A 57 -13.10 2.65 -1.53
C TYR A 57 -12.10 3.74 -1.91
N LEU A 58 -11.20 4.13 -1.01
CA LEU A 58 -10.11 5.07 -1.31
C LEU A 58 -9.21 4.53 -2.42
N PHE A 59 -8.77 3.27 -2.32
CA PHE A 59 -7.91 2.64 -3.34
C PHE A 59 -8.64 2.41 -4.67
N SER A 60 -9.89 1.99 -4.63
CA SER A 60 -10.68 1.76 -5.86
C SER A 60 -11.08 3.09 -6.51
N GLY A 61 -11.37 4.10 -5.70
CA GLY A 61 -11.71 5.44 -6.13
C GLY A 61 -10.50 6.15 -6.75
N SER A 62 -9.31 6.04 -6.15
CA SER A 62 -8.09 6.62 -6.72
C SER A 62 -7.71 5.98 -8.05
N ALA A 63 -7.86 4.66 -8.20
CA ALA A 63 -7.66 3.97 -9.48
C ALA A 63 -8.63 4.47 -10.55
N LYS A 64 -9.93 4.65 -10.22
CA LYS A 64 -10.92 5.20 -11.15
C LYS A 64 -10.65 6.67 -11.51
N LEU A 65 -10.21 7.48 -10.55
CA LEU A 65 -9.83 8.86 -10.81
C LEU A 65 -8.63 8.93 -11.75
N MET A 66 -7.64 8.05 -11.60
CA MET A 66 -6.54 7.95 -12.55
C MET A 66 -7.01 7.53 -13.94
N ASP A 67 -7.94 6.58 -14.03
CA ASP A 67 -8.50 6.15 -15.31
C ASP A 67 -9.25 7.31 -16.01
N VAL A 68 -10.08 8.07 -15.28
CA VAL A 68 -10.81 9.23 -15.85
C VAL A 68 -9.88 10.39 -16.23
N LEU A 69 -8.87 10.71 -15.41
CA LEU A 69 -8.00 11.88 -15.65
C LEU A 69 -6.93 11.63 -16.70
N PHE A 70 -6.49 10.39 -16.85
CA PHE A 70 -5.32 10.05 -17.65
C PHE A 70 -5.57 8.90 -18.64
N ASN A 71 -6.81 8.42 -18.80
CA ASN A 71 -7.20 7.26 -19.62
C ASN A 71 -6.29 6.04 -19.37
N PHE A 72 -6.08 5.78 -18.08
CA PHE A 72 -5.28 4.67 -17.63
C PHE A 72 -6.09 3.37 -17.71
N GLU A 73 -5.99 2.68 -18.85
CA GLU A 73 -6.51 1.32 -19.06
C GLU A 73 -5.76 0.26 -18.22
N ILE A 74 -5.64 0.47 -16.91
CA ILE A 74 -4.98 -0.42 -15.98
C ILE A 74 -6.02 -1.15 -15.14
N THR A 75 -5.88 -2.48 -15.13
CA THR A 75 -6.71 -3.35 -14.31
C THR A 75 -6.22 -3.41 -12.86
N GLN A 76 -7.12 -3.69 -11.92
CA GLN A 76 -6.75 -3.88 -10.51
C GLN A 76 -5.69 -4.95 -10.29
N LYS A 77 -5.69 -6.01 -11.12
CA LYS A 77 -4.65 -7.06 -11.07
C LYS A 77 -3.28 -6.49 -11.41
N GLN A 78 -3.19 -5.66 -12.44
CA GLN A 78 -1.93 -5.00 -12.82
C GLN A 78 -1.45 -4.06 -11.71
N ILE A 79 -2.34 -3.31 -11.05
CA ILE A 79 -1.97 -2.46 -9.89
C ILE A 79 -1.39 -3.29 -8.75
N PHE A 80 -2.03 -4.42 -8.44
CA PHE A 80 -1.58 -5.32 -7.38
C PHE A 80 -0.20 -5.90 -7.70
N TYR A 81 -0.01 -6.45 -8.90
CA TYR A 81 1.28 -7.01 -9.31
C TYR A 81 2.37 -5.94 -9.40
N LEU A 82 2.05 -4.75 -9.90
CA LEU A 82 3.00 -3.62 -9.94
C LEU A 82 3.47 -3.25 -8.53
N SER A 83 2.53 -3.15 -7.58
CA SER A 83 2.84 -2.87 -6.17
C SER A 83 3.76 -3.94 -5.56
N VAL A 84 3.42 -5.22 -5.74
CA VAL A 84 4.21 -6.34 -5.20
C VAL A 84 5.60 -6.39 -5.84
N SER A 85 5.70 -6.26 -7.16
CA SER A 85 6.99 -6.25 -7.87
C SER A 85 7.87 -5.07 -7.47
N TYR A 86 7.29 -3.88 -7.28
CA TYR A 86 8.03 -2.72 -6.82
C TYR A 86 8.52 -2.88 -5.38
N LEU A 87 7.73 -3.50 -4.50
CA LEU A 87 8.16 -3.83 -3.13
C LEU A 87 9.33 -4.82 -3.13
N ILE A 88 9.26 -5.88 -3.94
CA ILE A 88 10.37 -6.85 -4.10
C ILE A 88 11.61 -6.13 -4.61
N TYR A 89 11.46 -5.25 -5.58
CA TYR A 89 12.55 -4.41 -6.09
C TYR A 89 13.21 -3.58 -4.98
N ASN A 90 12.42 -2.83 -4.20
CA ASN A 90 12.93 -1.99 -3.13
C ASN A 90 13.67 -2.81 -2.06
N VAL A 91 13.16 -3.97 -1.69
CA VAL A 91 13.81 -4.79 -0.64
C VAL A 91 15.09 -5.45 -1.14
N LEU A 92 15.11 -5.98 -2.36
CA LEU A 92 16.22 -6.82 -2.83
C LEU A 92 17.29 -6.04 -3.61
N PHE A 93 16.87 -5.12 -4.48
CA PHE A 93 17.76 -4.56 -5.50
C PHE A 93 18.18 -3.12 -5.21
N GLU A 94 17.36 -2.36 -4.49
CA GLU A 94 17.62 -0.94 -4.23
C GLU A 94 18.94 -0.67 -3.51
N GLY A 95 19.24 -1.45 -2.46
CA GLY A 95 20.51 -1.32 -1.73
C GLY A 95 21.73 -1.62 -2.60
N ILE A 96 21.65 -2.64 -3.45
CA ILE A 96 22.71 -3.00 -4.39
C ILE A 96 22.91 -1.89 -5.43
N ILE A 97 21.81 -1.38 -5.98
CA ILE A 97 21.83 -0.30 -6.98
C ILE A 97 22.47 0.97 -6.41
N PHE A 98 22.13 1.32 -5.17
CA PHE A 98 22.72 2.48 -4.49
C PHE A 98 24.24 2.33 -4.35
N ILE A 99 24.72 1.14 -3.95
CA ILE A 99 26.15 0.86 -3.81
C ILE A 99 26.88 0.95 -5.15
N ILE A 100 26.31 0.36 -6.21
CA ILE A 100 26.89 0.38 -7.55
C ILE A 100 27.02 1.82 -8.06
N ILE A 101 25.96 2.63 -7.96
CA ILE A 101 26.00 4.02 -8.40
C ILE A 101 27.03 4.81 -7.60
N LYS A 102 27.04 4.64 -6.27
CA LYS A 102 27.99 5.33 -5.40
C LYS A 102 29.45 4.97 -5.76
N GLN A 103 29.72 3.71 -6.11
CA GLN A 103 31.05 3.29 -6.56
C GLN A 103 31.42 3.84 -7.93
N MET A 104 30.46 3.97 -8.85
CA MET A 104 30.71 4.48 -10.21
C MET A 104 30.97 5.99 -10.26
N PHE A 105 30.29 6.77 -9.42
CA PHE A 105 30.31 8.24 -9.52
C PHE A 105 31.03 8.96 -8.36
N MET A 106 31.63 8.20 -7.43
CA MET A 106 32.24 8.71 -6.19
C MET A 106 31.25 9.59 -5.39
N ASP A 107 31.65 10.18 -4.25
CA ASP A 107 30.75 10.84 -3.27
C ASP A 107 30.02 12.12 -3.78
N ASN A 108 29.82 12.29 -5.09
CA ASN A 108 28.98 13.34 -5.62
C ASN A 108 27.49 13.04 -5.35
N ASN A 109 27.00 13.60 -4.23
CA ASN A 109 25.62 13.43 -3.76
C ASN A 109 24.56 13.74 -4.81
N PHE A 110 24.75 14.75 -5.67
CA PHE A 110 23.76 15.10 -6.69
C PHE A 110 23.68 14.02 -7.78
N VAL A 111 24.82 13.56 -8.27
CA VAL A 111 24.89 12.51 -9.31
C VAL A 111 24.35 11.18 -8.78
N ASN A 112 24.63 10.86 -7.51
CA ASN A 112 24.09 9.65 -6.88
C ASN A 112 22.56 9.68 -6.78
N ILE A 113 21.97 10.82 -6.39
CA ILE A 113 20.50 10.97 -6.31
C ILE A 113 19.85 10.82 -7.68
N VAL A 114 20.38 11.50 -8.70
CA VAL A 114 19.84 11.45 -10.07
C VAL A 114 20.02 10.06 -10.67
N GLY A 115 21.19 9.44 -10.49
CA GLY A 115 21.49 8.09 -10.97
C GLY A 115 20.54 7.04 -10.38
N VAL A 116 20.30 7.09 -9.07
CA VAL A 116 19.39 6.14 -8.40
C VAL A 116 17.96 6.34 -8.91
N SER A 117 17.55 7.59 -9.09
CA SER A 117 16.21 7.91 -9.62
C SER A 117 16.03 7.41 -11.05
N LEU A 118 17.04 7.54 -11.91
CA LEU A 118 17.03 7.04 -13.28
C LEU A 118 16.96 5.50 -13.34
N LEU A 119 17.73 4.81 -12.50
CA LEU A 119 17.64 3.34 -12.45
C LEU A 119 16.28 2.87 -11.91
N ARG A 120 15.73 3.53 -10.87
CA ARG A 120 14.36 3.28 -10.40
C ARG A 120 13.34 3.46 -11.54
N PHE A 121 13.50 4.51 -12.36
CA PHE A 121 12.64 4.74 -13.52
C PHE A 121 12.70 3.62 -14.54
N ILE A 122 13.91 3.19 -14.92
CA ILE A 122 14.12 2.12 -15.89
C ILE A 122 13.52 0.81 -15.37
N VAL A 123 13.70 0.50 -14.09
CA VAL A 123 13.14 -0.71 -13.48
C VAL A 123 11.62 -0.66 -13.46
N LEU A 124 11.02 0.46 -13.06
CA LEU A 124 9.56 0.63 -13.08
C LEU A 124 8.99 0.49 -14.48
N LEU A 125 9.66 1.04 -15.50
CA LEU A 125 9.28 0.83 -16.89
C LEU A 125 9.36 -0.64 -17.30
N GLY A 126 10.40 -1.36 -16.88
CA GLY A 126 10.54 -2.80 -17.11
C GLY A 126 9.43 -3.62 -16.46
N ILE A 127 9.11 -3.33 -15.19
CA ILE A 127 8.00 -3.98 -14.46
C ILE A 127 6.67 -3.70 -15.17
N GLY A 128 6.39 -2.45 -15.53
CA GLY A 128 5.14 -2.09 -16.20
C GLY A 128 5.02 -2.71 -17.60
N ALA A 129 6.12 -2.83 -18.33
CA ALA A 129 6.15 -3.53 -19.62
C ALA A 129 5.87 -5.02 -19.45
N PHE A 130 6.46 -5.67 -18.44
CA PHE A 130 6.18 -7.08 -18.11
C PHE A 130 4.71 -7.34 -17.78
N LEU A 131 4.05 -6.36 -17.14
CA LEU A 131 2.62 -6.42 -16.81
C LEU A 131 1.69 -5.97 -17.95
N SER A 132 2.24 -5.74 -19.14
CA SER A 132 1.50 -5.28 -20.33
C SER A 132 0.73 -3.98 -20.11
N ILE A 133 1.30 -3.06 -19.32
CA ILE A 133 0.75 -1.71 -19.13
C ILE A 133 1.08 -0.86 -20.37
N ASN A 134 0.11 -0.09 -20.85
CA ASN A 134 0.32 0.85 -21.97
C ASN A 134 1.53 1.77 -21.68
N LYS A 135 2.38 2.01 -22.68
CA LYS A 135 3.58 2.85 -22.60
C LYS A 135 3.33 4.20 -21.92
N PHE A 136 2.27 4.92 -22.31
CA PHE A 136 1.97 6.23 -21.75
C PHE A 136 1.64 6.13 -20.25
N GLY A 137 0.80 5.17 -19.88
CA GLY A 137 0.47 4.92 -18.49
C GLY A 137 1.67 4.45 -17.66
N ASN A 138 2.50 3.59 -18.23
CA ASN A 138 3.72 3.10 -17.56
C ASN A 138 4.68 4.26 -17.23
N ILE A 139 4.86 5.21 -18.16
CA ILE A 139 5.68 6.40 -17.93
C ILE A 139 5.11 7.26 -16.80
N ILE A 140 3.80 7.54 -16.82
CA ILE A 140 3.16 8.38 -15.79
C ILE A 140 3.25 7.72 -14.41
N ILE A 141 3.02 6.40 -14.31
CA ILE A 141 3.17 5.66 -13.04
C ILE A 141 4.60 5.71 -12.56
N ALA A 142 5.57 5.45 -13.45
CA ALA A 142 6.98 5.43 -13.07
C ALA A 142 7.44 6.81 -12.56
N LEU A 143 7.04 7.89 -13.23
CA LEU A 143 7.29 9.26 -12.76
C LEU A 143 6.60 9.54 -11.42
N GLY A 144 5.32 9.19 -11.30
CA GLY A 144 4.54 9.40 -10.07
C GLY A 144 5.18 8.71 -8.87
N ILE A 145 5.56 7.45 -9.01
CA ILE A 145 6.23 6.67 -7.95
C ILE A 145 7.57 7.32 -7.57
N ILE A 146 8.39 7.74 -8.54
CA ILE A 146 9.68 8.39 -8.25
C ILE A 146 9.49 9.69 -7.47
N ILE A 147 8.53 10.52 -7.89
CA ILE A 147 8.24 11.80 -7.21
C ILE A 147 7.81 11.53 -5.77
N VAL A 148 6.92 10.57 -5.54
CA VAL A 148 6.46 10.20 -4.20
C VAL A 148 7.62 9.67 -3.35
N THR A 149 8.43 8.76 -3.89
CA THR A 149 9.59 8.21 -3.18
C THR A 149 10.60 9.30 -2.82
N TYR A 150 10.84 10.25 -3.73
CA TYR A 150 11.72 11.39 -3.46
C TYR A 150 11.17 12.32 -2.37
N MET A 151 9.86 12.60 -2.40
CA MET A 151 9.21 13.38 -1.33
C MET A 151 9.31 12.68 0.02
N LEU A 152 9.10 11.37 0.07
CA LEU A 152 9.24 10.57 1.30
C LEU A 152 10.67 10.59 1.83
N GLU A 153 11.68 10.44 0.96
CA GLU A 153 13.08 10.57 1.35
C GLU A 153 13.43 11.96 1.89
N TYR A 154 12.90 13.01 1.25
CA TYR A 154 13.12 14.39 1.68
C TYR A 154 12.50 14.64 3.07
N VAL A 155 11.26 14.20 3.28
CA VAL A 155 10.57 14.32 4.58
C VAL A 155 11.31 13.50 5.65
N SER A 156 11.74 12.28 5.33
CA SER A 156 12.49 11.42 6.25
C SER A 156 13.78 12.08 6.74
N LYS A 157 14.58 12.63 5.82
CA LYS A 157 15.82 13.38 6.17
C LYS A 157 15.53 14.65 6.98
N GLY A 158 14.41 15.32 6.71
CA GLY A 158 13.96 16.47 7.49
C GLY A 158 13.54 16.14 8.93
N ILE A 159 13.07 14.91 9.19
CA ILE A 159 12.72 14.43 10.53
C ILE A 159 14.00 14.07 11.31
N GLU A 160 14.96 13.39 10.69
CA GLU A 160 16.25 13.03 11.33
C GLU A 160 17.07 14.27 11.76
N THR A 161 16.97 15.37 11.02
CA THR A 161 17.67 16.63 11.34
C THR A 161 17.03 17.42 12.48
N LYS A 162 15.77 17.16 12.82
CA LYS A 162 15.10 17.77 13.99
C LYS A 162 15.31 17.02 15.31
N HIS A 163 15.82 15.79 15.25
CA HIS A 163 16.05 14.93 16.41
C HIS A 163 17.55 14.71 16.73
N LYS A 164 18.44 15.49 16.10
CA LYS A 164 19.83 15.69 16.52
C LYS A 164 20.00 17.08 17.11
#